data_AF-A0A968DIG9-F1
#
_entry.id   AF-A0A968DIG9-F1
#
_cell.length_a   1.000
_cell.length_b   1.000
_cell.length_c   1.000
_cell.angle_alpha   90.00
_cell.angle_beta   90.00
_cell.angle_gamma   90.00
#
_symmetry.space_group_name_H-M   'P 1'
#
loop_
_entity.id
_entity.type
_entity.pdbx_description
1 polymer ?
#
loop_
_entity_poly.entity_id
_entity_poly.type
_entity_poly.pdbx_seq_one_letter_code
_entity_poly.pdbx_strand_id
1 'polypeptide(L)'
;MSIMIMANASLKKDLPILMIGMVGGLAIEGWGTQTELWTYYTFERPPLWIIPAWPIASLSIDRLYRLLRLSCRKVPQQFFKGLYWIIFPVFFALMIHFVWPTISKSLTILAVTMVGLLIYVLRNQREAVLTFIAGAGLGYFLELWGTTRLCWTYYTFQTPPLFAVLAHGMAAVAFWWGYQLYRRIFTRIWGGSVSLRLDR
;
A
#
# COMPACT_ATOMS: atom_id res chain seq x y z
N MET A 1 -1.88 16.71 -0.03
CA MET A 1 -1.67 15.79 -1.17
C MET A 1 -1.29 16.51 -2.46
N SER A 2 -1.94 17.63 -2.85
CA SER A 2 -1.67 18.31 -4.13
C SER A 2 -0.19 18.67 -4.37
N ILE A 3 0.48 19.28 -3.39
CA ILE A 3 1.92 19.60 -3.47
C ILE A 3 2.76 18.32 -3.63
N MET A 4 2.39 17.23 -2.95
CA MET A 4 3.14 15.98 -3.00
C MET A 4 3.07 15.33 -4.37
N ILE A 5 1.92 15.35 -5.04
CA ILE A 5 1.76 14.77 -6.38
C ILE A 5 2.51 15.60 -7.43
N MET A 6 2.49 16.93 -7.29
CA MET A 6 3.18 17.83 -8.22
C MET A 6 4.71 17.84 -8.03
N ALA A 7 5.19 17.54 -6.82
CA ALA A 7 6.61 17.54 -6.51
C ALA A 7 7.38 16.52 -7.38
N ASN A 8 8.26 17.04 -8.24
CA ASN A 8 9.09 16.25 -9.16
C ASN A 8 8.27 15.30 -10.06
N ALA A 9 7.10 15.77 -10.54
CA ALA A 9 6.22 15.00 -11.41
C ALA A 9 6.91 14.64 -12.73
N SER A 10 6.83 13.36 -13.12
CA SER A 10 7.41 12.84 -14.35
C SER A 10 6.60 11.66 -14.86
N LEU A 11 5.95 11.81 -16.01
CA LEU A 11 5.11 10.77 -16.61
C LEU A 11 5.81 9.42 -16.72
N LYS A 12 7.09 9.41 -17.13
CA LYS A 12 7.86 8.17 -17.29
C LYS A 12 8.06 7.41 -15.98
N LYS A 13 8.22 8.13 -14.86
CA LYS A 13 8.44 7.53 -13.53
C LYS A 13 7.13 7.20 -12.84
N ASP A 14 6.12 8.06 -13.04
CA ASP A 14 4.87 8.05 -12.29
C ASP A 14 3.81 7.14 -12.94
N LEU A 15 3.82 6.95 -14.27
CA LEU A 15 2.84 6.11 -14.95
C LEU A 15 2.80 4.66 -14.45
N PRO A 16 3.95 3.95 -14.26
CA PRO A 16 3.90 2.61 -13.70
C PRO A 16 3.33 2.58 -12.28
N ILE A 17 3.63 3.60 -11.46
CA ILE A 17 3.13 3.72 -10.09
C ILE A 17 1.61 3.93 -10.11
N LEU A 18 1.11 4.80 -10.99
CA LEU A 18 -0.32 5.03 -11.20
C LEU A 18 -1.05 3.74 -11.57
N MET A 19 -0.53 2.98 -12.54
CA MET A 19 -1.14 1.73 -12.99
C MET A 19 -1.18 0.67 -11.88
N ILE A 20 -0.09 0.53 -11.12
CA ILE A 20 -0.01 -0.40 -10.00
C ILE A 20 -0.99 0.02 -8.90
N GLY A 21 -1.05 1.31 -8.56
CA GLY A 21 -2.01 1.84 -7.61
C GLY A 21 -3.46 1.62 -8.05
N MET A 22 -3.76 1.76 -9.34
CA MET A 22 -5.10 1.52 -9.89
C MET A 22 -5.52 0.05 -9.76
N VAL A 23 -4.67 -0.88 -10.23
CA VAL A 23 -4.97 -2.33 -10.19
C VAL A 23 -4.99 -2.83 -8.75
N GLY A 24 -4.03 -2.40 -7.93
CA GLY A 24 -3.96 -2.77 -6.52
C GLY A 24 -5.13 -2.22 -5.71
N GLY A 25 -5.52 -0.96 -5.96
CA GLY A 25 -6.71 -0.36 -5.37
C GLY A 25 -7.98 -1.10 -5.72
N LEU A 26 -8.17 -1.45 -7.00
CA LEU A 26 -9.31 -2.28 -7.44
C LEU A 26 -9.37 -3.62 -6.71
N ALA A 27 -8.22 -4.29 -6.55
CA ALA A 27 -8.15 -5.56 -5.83
C ALA A 27 -8.51 -5.41 -4.34
N ILE A 28 -8.03 -4.34 -3.68
CA ILE A 28 -8.30 -4.09 -2.26
C ILE A 28 -9.77 -3.70 -2.02
N GLU A 29 -10.32 -2.77 -2.82
CA GLU A 29 -11.73 -2.41 -2.74
C GLU A 29 -12.62 -3.60 -3.07
N GLY A 30 -12.25 -4.38 -4.09
CA GLY A 30 -12.94 -5.61 -4.45
C GLY A 30 -12.95 -6.60 -3.30
N TRP A 31 -11.81 -6.82 -2.64
CA TRP A 31 -11.74 -7.68 -1.47
C TRP A 31 -12.62 -7.18 -0.33
N GLY A 32 -12.46 -5.93 0.12
CA GLY A 32 -13.15 -5.44 1.31
C GLY A 32 -14.65 -5.33 1.18
N THR A 33 -15.12 -4.81 0.05
CA THR A 33 -16.55 -4.60 -0.18
C THR A 33 -17.30 -5.89 -0.47
N GLN A 34 -16.69 -6.85 -1.18
CA GLN A 34 -17.30 -8.16 -1.47
C GLN A 34 -17.32 -9.08 -0.23
N THR A 35 -16.38 -8.89 0.69
CA THR A 35 -16.33 -9.64 1.96
C THR A 35 -17.06 -8.93 3.11
N GLU A 36 -17.60 -7.74 2.85
CA GLU A 36 -18.34 -6.92 3.82
C GLU A 36 -17.50 -6.47 5.03
N LEU A 37 -16.17 -6.39 4.86
CA LEU A 37 -15.28 -5.80 5.87
C LEU A 37 -15.53 -4.30 6.03
N TRP A 38 -15.89 -3.63 4.93
CA TRP A 38 -16.41 -2.27 4.93
C TRP A 38 -17.49 -2.09 3.87
N THR A 39 -18.34 -1.09 4.07
CA THR A 39 -19.40 -0.71 3.15
C THR A 39 -19.32 0.78 2.86
N TYR A 40 -19.53 1.15 1.60
CA TYR A 40 -19.65 2.54 1.18
C TYR A 40 -21.10 3.00 1.28
N TYR A 41 -21.32 4.31 1.43
CA TYR A 41 -22.66 4.91 1.42
C TYR A 41 -23.43 4.65 0.11
N THR A 42 -22.72 4.38 -0.99
CA THR A 42 -23.33 4.03 -2.29
C THR A 42 -23.70 2.55 -2.43
N PHE A 43 -23.29 1.70 -1.47
CA PHE A 43 -23.47 0.24 -1.50
C PHE A 43 -22.85 -0.49 -2.70
N GLU A 44 -22.05 0.18 -3.54
CA GLU A 44 -21.33 -0.43 -4.66
C GLU A 44 -20.21 -1.36 -4.19
N ARG A 45 -19.92 -2.43 -4.97
CA ARG A 45 -18.93 -3.46 -4.63
C ARG A 45 -18.14 -3.96 -5.87
N PRO A 46 -16.90 -3.49 -6.12
CA PRO A 46 -16.28 -2.31 -5.55
C PRO A 46 -16.82 -1.01 -6.18
N PRO A 47 -16.83 0.11 -5.45
CA PRO A 47 -17.15 1.41 -6.03
C PRO A 47 -16.05 1.87 -7.00
N LEU A 48 -16.41 2.10 -8.27
CA LEU A 48 -15.43 2.52 -9.28
C LEU A 48 -14.95 3.96 -9.07
N TRP A 49 -15.75 4.80 -8.42
CA TRP A 49 -15.45 6.21 -8.20
C TRP A 49 -14.28 6.45 -7.24
N ILE A 50 -13.97 5.51 -6.33
CA ILE A 50 -12.82 5.65 -5.42
C ILE A 50 -11.52 5.12 -6.02
N ILE A 51 -11.59 4.27 -7.06
CA ILE A 51 -10.41 3.68 -7.69
C ILE A 51 -9.39 4.73 -8.16
N PRO A 52 -9.77 5.89 -8.74
CA PRO A 52 -8.83 6.95 -9.08
C PRO A 52 -8.07 7.57 -7.89
N ALA A 53 -8.57 7.44 -6.66
CA ALA A 53 -7.89 7.95 -5.46
C ALA A 53 -6.65 7.11 -5.10
N TRP A 54 -6.66 5.82 -5.41
CA TRP A 54 -5.55 4.90 -5.11
C TRP A 54 -4.24 5.27 -5.84
N PRO A 55 -4.23 5.56 -7.16
CA PRO A 55 -3.06 6.11 -7.85
C PRO A 55 -2.51 7.39 -7.23
N ILE A 56 -3.39 8.31 -6.81
CA ILE A 56 -3.04 9.57 -6.16
C ILE A 56 -2.36 9.32 -4.80
N ALA A 57 -2.92 8.42 -4.00
CA ALA A 57 -2.33 8.00 -2.73
C ALA A 57 -0.98 7.32 -2.95
N SER A 58 -0.86 6.43 -3.93
CA SER A 58 0.38 5.71 -4.26
C SER A 58 1.51 6.67 -4.64
N LEU A 59 1.25 7.67 -5.49
CA LEU A 59 2.25 8.71 -5.81
C LEU A 59 2.65 9.53 -4.58
N SER A 60 1.67 9.93 -3.77
CA SER A 60 1.93 10.68 -2.54
C SER A 60 2.83 9.87 -1.60
N ILE A 61 2.56 8.57 -1.44
CA ILE A 61 3.37 7.67 -0.61
C ILE A 61 4.78 7.50 -1.18
N ASP A 62 4.95 7.36 -2.49
CA ASP A 62 6.30 7.32 -3.12
C ASP A 62 7.12 8.57 -2.78
N ARG A 63 6.51 9.76 -2.86
CA ARG A 63 7.19 11.01 -2.51
C ARG A 63 7.50 11.09 -1.02
N LEU A 64 6.57 10.71 -0.15
CA LEU A 64 6.80 10.67 1.30
C LEU A 64 7.91 9.67 1.66
N TYR A 65 7.91 8.49 1.06
CA TYR A 65 8.96 7.49 1.22
C TYR A 65 10.33 8.05 0.84
N ARG A 66 10.45 8.80 -0.27
CA ARG A 66 11.71 9.44 -0.67
C ARG A 66 12.21 10.43 0.39
N LEU A 67 11.31 11.24 0.93
CA LEU A 67 11.63 12.18 2.02
C LEU A 67 12.10 11.44 3.28
N LEU A 68 11.36 10.42 3.71
CA LEU A 68 11.75 9.59 4.86
C LEU A 68 13.09 8.89 4.66
N ARG A 69 13.35 8.38 3.45
CA ARG A 69 14.62 7.75 3.11
C ARG A 69 15.80 8.72 3.23
N LEU A 70 15.62 9.97 2.83
CA LEU A 70 16.63 11.02 2.98
C LEU A 70 16.85 11.35 4.47
N SER A 71 15.77 11.56 5.23
CA SER A 71 15.85 11.86 6.67
C SER A 71 16.50 10.73 7.47
N CYS A 72 16.24 9.48 7.10
CA CYS A 72 16.79 8.33 7.78
C CYS A 72 18.11 7.82 7.19
N ARG A 73 18.82 8.62 6.37
CA ARG A 73 20.05 8.16 5.66
C ARG A 73 21.10 7.58 6.61
N LYS A 74 21.27 8.18 7.79
CA LYS A 74 22.27 7.84 8.82
C LYS A 74 21.86 6.69 9.75
N VAL A 75 20.60 6.25 9.69
CA VAL A 75 20.09 5.19 10.58
C VAL A 75 20.59 3.82 10.08
N PRO A 76 21.16 2.97 10.97
CA PRO A 76 21.75 1.69 10.57
C PRO A 76 20.69 0.70 10.07
N GLN A 77 21.10 -0.20 9.16
CA GLN A 77 20.20 -1.19 8.57
C GLN A 77 19.66 -2.20 9.61
N GLN A 78 20.45 -2.51 10.64
CA GLN A 78 20.09 -3.42 11.73
C GLN A 78 18.86 -2.92 12.49
N PHE A 79 18.72 -1.61 12.68
CA PHE A 79 17.55 -1.00 13.30
C PHE A 79 16.28 -1.32 12.50
N PHE A 80 16.32 -1.14 11.18
CA PHE A 80 15.20 -1.47 10.30
C PHE A 80 14.91 -2.97 10.23
N LYS A 81 15.93 -3.83 10.34
CA LYS A 81 15.76 -5.28 10.40
C LYS A 81 14.99 -5.70 11.65
N GLY A 82 15.34 -5.13 12.81
CA GLY A 82 14.60 -5.36 14.05
C GLY A 82 13.15 -4.86 13.94
N LEU A 83 12.98 -3.62 13.48
CA LEU A 83 11.67 -3.02 13.31
C LEU A 83 10.77 -3.80 12.34
N TYR A 84 11.34 -4.32 11.25
CA TYR A 84 10.63 -5.19 10.30
C TYR A 84 10.04 -6.43 10.99
N TRP A 85 10.86 -7.16 11.76
CA TRP A 85 10.42 -8.39 12.44
C TRP A 85 9.49 -8.15 13.62
N ILE A 86 9.29 -6.90 14.03
CA ILE A 86 8.25 -6.53 15.00
C ILE A 86 6.98 -6.11 14.25
N ILE A 87 7.08 -5.11 13.37
CA ILE A 87 5.92 -4.50 12.69
C ILE A 87 5.14 -5.53 11.88
N PHE A 88 5.80 -6.30 11.01
CA PHE A 88 5.08 -7.13 10.05
C PHE A 88 4.39 -8.34 10.70
N PRO A 89 5.01 -9.07 11.65
CA PRO A 89 4.29 -10.10 12.40
C PRO A 89 3.14 -9.57 13.25
N VAL A 90 3.31 -8.42 13.92
CA VAL A 90 2.23 -7.77 14.67
C VAL A 90 1.09 -7.37 13.73
N PHE A 91 1.41 -6.74 12.60
CA PHE A 91 0.41 -6.40 11.57
C PHE A 91 -0.31 -7.65 11.06
N PHE A 92 0.40 -8.74 10.80
CA PHE A 92 -0.19 -9.98 10.32
C PHE A 92 -1.14 -10.60 11.36
N ALA A 93 -0.76 -10.59 12.64
CA ALA A 93 -1.65 -11.04 13.72
C ALA A 93 -2.91 -10.18 13.81
N LEU A 94 -2.78 -8.85 13.71
CA LEU A 94 -3.91 -7.92 13.64
C LEU A 94 -4.79 -8.18 12.43
N MET A 95 -4.20 -8.50 11.27
CA MET A 95 -4.92 -8.87 10.06
C MET A 95 -5.78 -10.11 10.29
N ILE A 96 -5.20 -11.19 10.83
CA ILE A 96 -5.95 -12.42 11.11
C ILE A 96 -7.14 -12.14 12.05
N HIS A 97 -6.92 -11.34 13.09
CA HIS A 97 -7.99 -10.96 14.02
C HIS A 97 -9.09 -10.15 13.33
N PHE A 98 -8.73 -9.14 12.54
CA PHE A 98 -9.67 -8.27 11.84
C PHE A 98 -10.48 -9.01 10.77
N VAL A 99 -9.85 -9.91 10.02
CA VAL A 99 -10.53 -10.62 8.92
C VAL A 99 -11.25 -11.88 9.37
N TRP A 100 -11.13 -12.27 10.65
CA TRP A 100 -11.70 -13.49 11.22
C TRP A 100 -13.17 -13.74 10.85
N PRO A 101 -14.08 -12.74 10.90
CA PRO A 101 -15.48 -12.95 10.52
C PRO A 101 -15.68 -13.38 9.06
N THR A 102 -14.68 -13.12 8.20
CA THR A 102 -14.73 -13.34 6.75
C THR A 102 -13.76 -14.43 6.29
N ILE A 103 -13.17 -15.21 7.21
CA ILE A 103 -12.11 -16.19 6.89
C ILE A 103 -12.57 -17.29 5.92
N SER A 104 -13.88 -17.56 5.86
CA SER A 104 -14.47 -18.51 4.92
C SER A 104 -14.58 -17.98 3.48
N LYS A 105 -14.39 -16.67 3.27
CA LYS A 105 -14.48 -16.05 1.95
C LYS A 105 -13.16 -16.24 1.19
N SER A 106 -13.25 -16.67 -0.07
CA SER A 106 -12.09 -16.93 -0.93
C SER A 106 -11.17 -15.71 -1.09
N LEU A 107 -11.73 -14.51 -1.20
CA LEU A 107 -10.95 -13.26 -1.31
C LEU A 107 -10.17 -12.97 -0.02
N THR A 108 -10.71 -13.29 1.16
CA THR A 108 -9.99 -13.14 2.43
C THR A 108 -8.84 -14.13 2.54
N ILE A 109 -9.07 -15.39 2.15
CA ILE A 109 -8.01 -16.41 2.11
C ILE A 109 -6.89 -15.97 1.17
N LEU A 110 -7.23 -15.47 -0.01
CA LEU A 110 -6.27 -14.94 -0.98
C LEU A 110 -5.49 -13.75 -0.39
N ALA A 111 -6.17 -12.77 0.21
CA ALA A 111 -5.53 -11.59 0.80
C ALA A 111 -4.55 -11.97 1.92
N VAL A 112 -4.97 -12.82 2.87
CA VAL A 112 -4.11 -13.32 3.97
C VAL A 112 -2.90 -14.06 3.42
N THR A 113 -3.11 -14.95 2.45
CA THR A 113 -2.02 -15.72 1.84
C THR A 113 -1.04 -14.80 1.12
N MET A 114 -1.52 -13.84 0.33
CA MET A 114 -0.67 -12.89 -0.39
C MET A 114 0.14 -12.02 0.57
N VAL A 115 -0.47 -11.51 1.65
CA VAL A 115 0.25 -10.72 2.65
C VAL A 115 1.31 -11.57 3.36
N GLY A 116 0.98 -12.80 3.77
CA GLY A 116 1.93 -13.71 4.40
C GLY A 116 3.12 -14.04 3.50
N LEU A 117 2.86 -14.36 2.22
CA LEU A 117 3.91 -14.60 1.22
C LEU A 117 4.76 -13.34 0.97
N LEU A 118 4.14 -12.17 0.92
CA LEU A 118 4.83 -10.91 0.73
C LEU A 118 5.79 -10.64 1.90
N ILE A 119 5.34 -10.78 3.15
CA ILE A 119 6.18 -10.66 4.36
C ILE A 119 7.34 -11.66 4.32
N TYR A 120 7.13 -12.87 3.82
CA TYR A 120 8.18 -13.88 3.74
C TYR A 120 9.22 -13.58 2.64
N VAL A 121 8.79 -13.11 1.47
CA VAL A 121 9.64 -12.90 0.29
C VAL A 121 10.44 -11.60 0.36
N LEU A 122 9.95 -10.59 1.09
CA LEU A 122 10.61 -9.29 1.22
C LEU A 122 12.03 -9.42 1.80
N ARG A 123 13.00 -8.84 1.08
CA ARG A 123 14.43 -8.82 1.49
C ARG A 123 14.95 -7.43 1.86
N ASN A 124 14.39 -6.38 1.26
CA ASN A 124 14.79 -4.99 1.50
C ASN A 124 13.98 -4.40 2.66
N GLN A 125 14.36 -4.78 3.88
CA GLN A 125 13.60 -4.50 5.10
C GLN A 125 13.48 -3.00 5.40
N ARG A 126 14.53 -2.21 5.12
CA ARG A 126 14.52 -0.76 5.32
C ARG A 126 13.49 -0.09 4.44
N GLU A 127 13.51 -0.38 3.15
CA GLU A 127 12.57 0.16 2.18
C GLU A 127 11.14 -0.27 2.50
N ALA A 128 10.94 -1.53 2.90
CA ALA A 128 9.64 -2.03 3.31
C ALA A 128 9.09 -1.27 4.54
N VAL A 129 9.89 -1.11 5.59
CA VAL A 129 9.48 -0.40 6.81
C VAL A 129 9.20 1.09 6.52
N LEU A 130 10.06 1.77 5.77
CA LEU A 130 9.85 3.18 5.44
C LEU A 130 8.60 3.37 4.56
N THR A 131 8.35 2.46 3.62
CA THR A 131 7.15 2.47 2.78
C THR A 131 5.90 2.19 3.62
N PHE A 132 5.98 1.25 4.55
CA PHE A 132 4.90 0.95 5.50
C PHE A 132 4.56 2.17 6.35
N ILE A 133 5.57 2.85 6.93
CA ILE A 133 5.38 4.07 7.73
C ILE A 133 4.77 5.19 6.89
N ALA A 134 5.27 5.40 5.66
CA ALA A 134 4.71 6.40 4.75
C ALA A 134 3.23 6.10 4.42
N GLY A 135 2.93 4.84 4.09
CA GLY A 135 1.57 4.39 3.78
C GLY A 135 0.62 4.50 4.96
N ALA A 136 1.03 4.05 6.16
CA ALA A 136 0.21 4.16 7.37
C ALA A 136 0.02 5.61 7.81
N GLY A 137 1.06 6.45 7.68
CA GLY A 137 0.98 7.87 7.99
C GLY A 137 -0.02 8.61 7.09
N LEU A 138 -0.01 8.36 5.78
CA LEU A 138 -1.03 8.89 4.88
C LEU A 138 -2.40 8.25 5.14
N GLY A 139 -2.43 6.94 5.34
CA GLY A 139 -3.62 6.14 5.60
C GLY A 139 -4.40 6.61 6.82
N TYR A 140 -3.73 7.07 7.87
CA TYR A 140 -4.38 7.68 9.03
C TYR A 140 -5.29 8.84 8.64
N PHE A 141 -4.80 9.77 7.81
CA PHE A 141 -5.59 10.91 7.37
C PHE A 141 -6.71 10.52 6.41
N LEU A 142 -6.48 9.54 5.54
CA LEU A 142 -7.49 9.03 4.61
C LEU A 142 -8.65 8.35 5.36
N GLU A 143 -8.32 7.46 6.29
CA GLU A 143 -9.30 6.76 7.12
C GLU A 143 -10.03 7.71 8.05
N LEU A 144 -9.33 8.64 8.70
CA LEU A 144 -9.96 9.63 9.54
C LEU A 144 -10.97 10.46 8.74
N TRP A 145 -10.58 10.95 7.55
CA TRP A 145 -11.47 11.74 6.70
C TRP A 145 -12.67 10.93 6.19
N GLY A 146 -12.45 9.72 5.69
CA GLY A 146 -13.50 8.89 5.11
C GLY A 146 -14.50 8.37 6.13
N THR A 147 -14.02 7.85 7.26
CA THR A 147 -14.87 7.23 8.28
C THR A 147 -15.64 8.26 9.10
N THR A 148 -15.06 9.43 9.40
CA THR A 148 -15.79 10.52 10.09
C THR A 148 -16.91 11.16 9.25
N ARG A 149 -16.80 11.06 7.92
CA ARG A 149 -17.81 11.55 6.96
C ARG A 149 -18.74 10.45 6.45
N LEU A 150 -18.62 9.23 6.99
CA LEU A 150 -19.41 8.08 6.58
C LEU A 150 -19.29 7.76 5.08
N CYS A 151 -18.16 8.13 4.45
CA CYS A 151 -17.89 7.74 3.06
C CYS A 151 -17.77 6.21 2.97
N TRP A 152 -17.16 5.58 3.97
CA TRP A 152 -17.22 4.15 4.22
C TRP A 152 -17.27 3.87 5.71
N THR A 153 -17.85 2.74 6.06
CA THR A 153 -17.97 2.26 7.45
C THR A 153 -17.49 0.82 7.52
N TYR A 154 -16.57 0.56 8.44
CA TYR A 154 -16.10 -0.79 8.75
C TYR A 154 -17.09 -1.53 9.64
N TYR A 155 -17.09 -2.86 9.56
CA TYR A 155 -17.92 -3.71 10.43
C TYR A 155 -17.62 -3.51 11.94
N THR A 156 -16.44 -2.96 12.28
CA THR A 156 -16.04 -2.64 13.67
C THR A 156 -16.57 -1.31 14.18
N PHE A 157 -17.14 -0.47 13.31
CA PHE A 157 -17.63 0.88 13.62
C PHE A 157 -16.58 1.85 14.23
N GLN A 158 -15.28 1.53 14.11
CA GLN A 158 -14.19 2.39 14.59
C GLN A 158 -13.88 3.55 13.63
N THR A 159 -13.44 4.68 14.18
CA THR A 159 -13.12 5.91 13.43
C THR A 159 -11.80 6.55 13.89
N PRO A 160 -10.68 6.42 13.14
CA PRO A 160 -10.41 5.38 12.15
C PRO A 160 -10.07 4.03 12.81
N PRO A 161 -10.35 2.88 12.17
CA PRO A 161 -9.89 1.59 12.68
C PRO A 161 -8.37 1.50 12.59
N LEU A 162 -7.70 1.10 13.67
CA LEU A 162 -6.25 0.96 13.70
C LEU A 162 -5.74 0.00 12.61
N PHE A 163 -6.43 -1.13 12.42
CA PHE A 163 -6.08 -2.08 11.36
C PHE A 163 -6.13 -1.44 9.97
N ALA A 164 -7.18 -0.69 9.65
CA ALA A 164 -7.34 -0.05 8.34
C ALA A 164 -6.19 0.93 8.06
N VAL A 165 -5.81 1.73 9.06
CA VAL A 165 -4.66 2.65 8.97
C VAL A 165 -3.37 1.89 8.65
N LEU A 166 -3.10 0.79 9.36
CA LEU A 166 -1.91 -0.03 9.12
C LEU A 166 -1.99 -0.81 7.80
N ALA A 167 -3.20 -1.16 7.34
CA ALA A 167 -3.42 -1.86 6.08
C ALA A 167 -3.05 -0.98 4.87
N HIS A 168 -3.23 0.35 4.95
CA HIS A 168 -2.67 1.28 3.96
C HIS A 168 -1.14 1.20 3.89
N GLY A 169 -0.48 1.04 5.04
CA GLY A 169 0.96 0.78 5.12
C GLY A 169 1.35 -0.50 4.39
N MET A 170 0.62 -1.60 4.62
CA MET A 170 0.89 -2.87 3.94
C MET A 170 0.58 -2.81 2.43
N ALA A 171 -0.52 -2.15 2.04
CA ALA A 171 -0.87 -1.92 0.64
C ALA A 171 0.24 -1.14 -0.09
N ALA A 172 0.78 -0.09 0.54
CA ALA A 172 1.92 0.65 0.01
C ALA A 172 3.15 -0.24 -0.22
N VAL A 173 3.45 -1.14 0.72
CA VAL A 173 4.55 -2.12 0.58
C VAL A 173 4.30 -3.06 -0.59
N ALA A 174 3.06 -3.54 -0.75
CA ALA A 174 2.68 -4.40 -1.87
C ALA A 174 2.83 -3.68 -3.22
N PHE A 175 2.40 -2.41 -3.32
CA PHE A 175 2.52 -1.62 -4.54
C PHE A 175 3.98 -1.31 -4.88
N TRP A 176 4.77 -0.94 -3.87
CA TRP A 176 6.20 -0.76 -4.04
C TRP A 176 6.88 -2.05 -4.52
N TRP A 177 6.54 -3.20 -3.93
CA TRP A 177 7.07 -4.48 -4.38
C TRP A 177 6.67 -4.80 -5.83
N GLY A 178 5.40 -4.53 -6.19
CA GLY A 178 4.91 -4.66 -7.56
C GLY A 178 5.67 -3.77 -8.55
N TYR A 179 6.03 -2.55 -8.14
CA TYR A 179 6.84 -1.65 -8.95
C TYR A 179 8.26 -2.18 -9.15
N GLN A 180 8.87 -2.75 -8.11
CA GLN A 180 10.18 -3.37 -8.21
C GLN A 180 10.16 -4.60 -9.13
N LEU A 181 9.08 -5.39 -9.10
CA LEU A 181 8.88 -6.51 -10.01
C LEU A 181 8.73 -6.01 -11.46
N TYR A 182 7.88 -5.01 -11.70
CA TYR A 182 7.73 -4.36 -13.01
C TYR A 182 9.08 -3.91 -13.55
N ARG A 183 9.88 -3.20 -12.73
CA ARG A 183 11.21 -2.74 -13.15
C ARG A 183 12.12 -3.89 -13.55
N ARG A 184 12.18 -4.97 -12.76
CA ARG A 184 13.03 -6.15 -13.06
C ARG A 184 12.62 -6.83 -14.36
N ILE A 185 11.31 -7.03 -14.56
CA ILE A 185 10.76 -7.63 -15.78
C ILE A 185 11.04 -6.74 -16.99
N PHE A 186 10.74 -5.44 -16.87
CA PHE A 186 10.96 -4.47 -17.93
C PHE A 186 12.44 -4.39 -18.33
N THR A 187 13.37 -4.32 -17.35
CA THR A 187 14.81 -4.36 -17.64
C THR A 187 15.26 -5.67 -18.26
N ARG A 188 14.63 -6.80 -17.95
CA ARG A 188 15.01 -8.09 -18.53
C ARG A 188 14.54 -8.23 -19.98
N ILE A 189 13.34 -7.71 -20.30
CA ILE A 189 12.75 -7.81 -21.63
C ILE A 189 13.35 -6.76 -22.58
N TRP A 190 13.54 -5.52 -22.11
CA TRP A 190 13.97 -4.39 -22.95
C TRP A 190 15.43 -3.96 -22.72
N GLY A 191 16.10 -4.45 -21.67
CA GLY A 191 17.49 -4.09 -21.35
C GLY A 191 18.54 -4.73 -22.25
N GLY A 192 18.15 -5.61 -23.19
CA GLY A 192 19.02 -6.02 -24.31
C GLY A 192 19.16 -4.95 -25.40
N SER A 193 18.33 -3.90 -25.40
CA SER A 193 18.23 -2.97 -26.53
C SER A 193 18.34 -1.49 -26.16
N VAL A 194 18.31 -1.12 -24.87
CA VAL A 194 18.35 0.29 -24.47
C VAL A 194 19.19 0.50 -23.23
N SER A 195 20.44 0.92 -23.45
CA SER A 195 21.26 1.65 -22.47
C SER A 195 20.58 3.00 -22.15
N LEU A 196 19.57 2.98 -21.29
CA LEU A 196 19.11 4.19 -20.62
C LEU A 196 20.08 4.50 -19.48
N ARG A 197 21.13 5.25 -19.82
CA ARG A 197 21.95 6.00 -18.87
C ARG A 197 21.04 7.02 -18.17
N LEU A 198 20.47 6.62 -17.04
CA LEU A 198 19.67 7.48 -16.16
C LEU A 198 20.32 7.51 -14.78
N ASP A 199 21.54 8.03 -14.74
CA ASP A 199 22.13 8.63 -13.55
C ASP A 199 21.95 10.15 -13.67
N ARG A 200 20.97 10.67 -12.91
CA ARG A 200 20.94 11.93 -12.15
C ARG A 200 19.55 12.13 -11.55
#